data_AF-A0A9X2EI60-F1
#
_entry.id   AF-A0A9X2EI60-F1
#
_cell.length_a   1.000
_cell.length_b   1.000
_cell.length_c   1.000
_cell.angle_alpha   90.00
_cell.angle_beta   90.00
_cell.angle_gamma   90.00
#
_symmetry.space_group_name_H-M   'P 1'
#
loop_
_entity.id
_entity.type
_entity.pdbx_description
1 polymer ?
#
loop_
_entity_poly.entity_id
_entity_poly.type
_entity_poly.pdbx_seq_one_letter_code
_entity_poly.pdbx_strand_id
1 'polypeptide(L)'
;MAHFLDQAKIFIASGAGGPGAVSFRREKYIEFGGPDGGDGGKGGDIVFEAVPALNTLIDFRYTQHFKAPRGKGGAGRNQTGAGGRDLVIKVPVGTQVLADDEERSLIADLAKEGQTVRLLKGGIGGRGNMSYKSSTNRAPRQHQPGEPGEEMWVWLRLKLLADVGLIGLPNAGKSTLLNAVSNAKAKTGAYPFTTLHPKLGVVLHKGREFVMADIPGLIEGAAEGAGIGDRFLGHVERTKILVHLIDADGGDPAKAYRTVRDEIEAYADGEDLSDKNEIVVLSRTDTVDEGVIEIARAELAEIGITDVLEVSAMAGEGIEPLLDKIIETLPEKQEKKSEFGDDHDEPDWSPL
;
A
#
# COMPACT_ATOMS: atom_id res chain seq x y z
N MET A 1 15.16 2.08 13.38
CA MET A 1 14.52 3.31 12.83
C MET A 1 13.72 2.92 11.60
N ALA A 2 12.41 2.73 11.74
CA ALA A 2 11.54 2.47 10.60
C ALA A 2 11.25 3.80 9.89
N HIS A 3 11.74 3.93 8.65
CA HIS A 3 11.49 5.09 7.81
C HIS A 3 10.28 4.79 6.93
N PHE A 4 9.10 5.28 7.31
CA PHE A 4 7.93 5.22 6.45
C PHE A 4 8.28 5.88 5.12
N LEU A 5 8.11 5.13 4.03
CA LEU A 5 8.33 5.59 2.68
C LEU A 5 7.01 5.42 1.93
N ASP A 6 6.46 6.54 1.53
CA ASP A 6 5.14 6.71 0.91
C ASP A 6 5.29 6.69 -0.62
N GLN A 7 6.52 6.86 -1.10
CA GLN A 7 6.90 6.81 -2.50
C GLN A 7 8.22 6.08 -2.69
N ALA A 8 8.24 5.09 -3.59
CA ALA A 8 9.46 4.37 -3.94
C ALA A 8 9.63 4.33 -5.46
N LYS A 9 10.83 4.63 -5.94
CA LYS A 9 11.20 4.41 -7.34
C LYS A 9 11.86 3.04 -7.44
N ILE A 10 11.32 2.19 -8.31
CA ILE A 10 11.85 0.85 -8.54
C ILE A 10 12.03 0.59 -10.04
N PHE A 11 12.99 -0.26 -10.35
CA PHE A 11 13.22 -0.81 -11.66
C PHE A 11 12.59 -2.19 -11.74
N ILE A 12 11.79 -2.41 -12.79
CA ILE A 12 11.13 -3.68 -13.06
C ILE A 12 11.53 -4.18 -14.45
N ALA A 13 11.80 -5.48 -14.56
CA ALA A 13 12.07 -6.12 -15.85
C ALA A 13 11.45 -7.51 -15.93
N SER A 14 10.69 -7.77 -16.99
CA SER A 14 10.16 -9.10 -17.27
C SER A 14 11.25 -10.03 -17.81
N GLY A 15 11.00 -11.33 -17.74
CA GLY A 15 11.93 -12.33 -18.28
C GLY A 15 11.96 -12.28 -19.80
N ALA A 16 13.14 -12.40 -20.40
CA ALA A 16 13.26 -12.66 -21.83
C ALA A 16 12.81 -14.09 -22.17
N GLY A 17 12.34 -14.30 -23.39
CA GLY A 17 12.05 -15.63 -23.93
C GLY A 17 13.33 -16.45 -24.10
N GLY A 18 13.22 -17.76 -23.91
CA GLY A 18 14.31 -18.69 -24.23
C GLY A 18 14.48 -18.83 -25.74
N PRO A 19 15.70 -19.07 -26.25
CA PRO A 19 15.92 -19.32 -27.67
C PRO A 19 15.39 -20.69 -28.11
N GLY A 20 14.90 -20.79 -29.34
CA GLY A 20 14.63 -22.09 -29.97
C GLY A 20 15.92 -22.80 -30.35
N ALA A 21 15.91 -24.13 -30.38
CA ALA A 21 17.08 -24.92 -30.73
C ALA A 21 17.12 -25.29 -32.22
N VAL A 22 18.33 -25.40 -32.78
CA VAL A 22 18.57 -26.13 -34.03
C VAL A 22 19.14 -27.49 -33.67
N SER A 23 18.37 -28.55 -33.89
CA SER A 23 18.83 -29.93 -33.66
C SER A 23 18.32 -30.88 -34.74
N PHE A 24 19.03 -31.99 -34.90
CA PHE A 24 18.66 -33.07 -35.81
C PHE A 24 18.82 -34.41 -35.10
N ARG A 25 17.86 -35.33 -35.34
CA ARG A 25 17.90 -36.67 -34.75
C ARG A 25 19.15 -37.41 -35.25
N ARG A 26 19.85 -38.08 -34.32
CA ARG A 26 21.00 -38.93 -34.63
C ARG A 26 20.75 -40.32 -34.06
N GLU A 27 20.60 -41.30 -34.95
CA GLU A 27 20.35 -42.70 -34.60
C GLU A 27 21.32 -43.58 -35.39
N LYS A 28 21.81 -44.67 -34.77
CA LYS A 28 22.91 -45.50 -35.29
C LYS A 28 22.67 -46.06 -36.71
N TYR A 29 21.41 -46.22 -37.12
CA TYR A 29 21.01 -46.80 -38.40
C TYR A 29 20.23 -45.82 -39.30
N ILE A 30 20.27 -44.51 -39.00
CA ILE A 30 19.62 -43.47 -39.80
C ILE A 30 20.67 -42.46 -40.24
N GLU A 31 21.00 -42.43 -41.53
CA GLU A 31 22.01 -41.51 -42.09
C GLU A 31 21.62 -40.03 -41.94
N PHE A 32 20.35 -39.69 -42.16
CA PHE A 32 19.83 -38.32 -42.06
C PHE A 32 18.54 -38.27 -41.25
N GLY A 33 18.66 -38.00 -39.95
CA GLY A 33 17.51 -37.75 -39.10
C GLY A 33 16.83 -36.41 -39.39
N GLY A 34 15.52 -36.35 -39.21
CA GLY A 34 14.76 -35.11 -39.33
C GLY A 34 15.10 -34.09 -38.24
N PRO A 35 14.66 -32.83 -38.38
CA PRO A 35 14.83 -31.80 -37.36
C PRO A 35 14.10 -32.19 -36.07
N ASP A 36 14.71 -31.90 -34.93
CA ASP A 36 14.16 -32.15 -33.59
C ASP A 36 14.60 -31.08 -32.57
N GLY A 37 14.91 -29.87 -33.00
CA GLY A 37 15.10 -28.75 -32.08
C GLY A 37 13.76 -28.23 -31.59
N GLY A 38 13.56 -28.26 -30.27
CA GLY A 38 12.38 -27.72 -29.59
C GLY A 38 12.39 -26.19 -29.48
N ASP A 39 11.22 -25.65 -29.12
CA ASP A 39 11.03 -24.21 -28.91
C ASP A 39 11.57 -23.76 -27.55
N GLY A 40 11.86 -22.47 -27.39
CA GLY A 40 12.20 -21.86 -26.11
C GLY A 40 10.97 -21.61 -25.23
N GLY A 41 11.19 -21.51 -23.92
CA GLY A 41 10.15 -21.17 -22.96
C GLY A 41 9.86 -19.67 -22.92
N LYS A 42 8.64 -19.30 -22.53
CA LYS A 42 8.26 -17.89 -22.26
C LYS A 42 9.05 -17.35 -21.06
N GLY A 43 9.40 -16.07 -21.05
CA GLY A 43 9.89 -15.40 -19.85
C GLY A 43 8.80 -15.15 -18.80
N GLY A 44 9.20 -14.96 -17.54
CA GLY A 44 8.28 -14.61 -16.45
C GLY A 44 7.72 -13.19 -16.61
N ASP A 45 6.46 -13.01 -16.26
CA ASP A 45 5.80 -11.70 -16.19
C ASP A 45 6.19 -10.94 -14.90
N ILE A 46 6.00 -9.61 -14.91
CA ILE A 46 5.95 -8.81 -13.68
C ILE A 46 4.49 -8.56 -13.34
N VAL A 47 4.08 -8.99 -12.15
CA VAL A 47 2.73 -8.84 -11.63
C VAL A 47 2.78 -8.07 -10.32
N PHE A 48 1.92 -7.07 -10.15
CA PHE A 48 1.69 -6.44 -8.86
C PHE A 48 0.46 -7.06 -8.19
N GLU A 49 0.52 -7.25 -6.88
CA GLU A 49 -0.58 -7.78 -6.07
C GLU A 49 -0.80 -6.88 -4.84
N ALA A 50 -2.03 -6.42 -4.67
CA ALA A 50 -2.44 -5.64 -3.52
C ALA A 50 -2.69 -6.55 -2.32
N VAL A 51 -1.94 -6.38 -1.24
CA VAL A 51 -2.08 -7.17 -0.02
C VAL A 51 -2.42 -6.28 1.17
N PRO A 52 -3.42 -6.64 2.00
CA PRO A 52 -3.87 -5.81 3.12
C PRO A 52 -2.88 -5.81 4.29
N ALA A 53 -2.01 -6.82 4.34
CA ALA A 53 -1.03 -6.97 5.40
C ALA A 53 0.15 -5.97 5.30
N LEU A 54 0.34 -5.33 4.13
CA LEU A 54 1.39 -4.34 3.93
C LEU A 54 0.80 -2.93 4.08
N ASN A 55 1.45 -2.11 4.90
CA ASN A 55 1.00 -0.74 5.20
C ASN A 55 1.97 0.34 4.68
N THR A 56 3.16 -0.04 4.21
CA THR A 56 4.23 0.90 3.83
C THR A 56 4.95 0.42 2.57
N LEU A 57 5.66 1.32 1.86
CA LEU A 57 6.55 0.96 0.75
C LEU A 57 8.03 0.88 1.17
N ILE A 58 8.32 0.72 2.46
CA ILE A 58 9.71 0.73 2.97
C ILE A 58 10.58 -0.37 2.37
N ASP A 59 10.01 -1.55 2.08
CA ASP A 59 10.73 -2.70 1.55
C ASP A 59 11.37 -2.38 0.18
N PHE A 60 10.72 -1.53 -0.61
CA PHE A 60 11.19 -1.07 -1.91
C PHE A 60 12.39 -0.10 -1.84
N ARG A 61 12.74 0.37 -0.63
CA ARG A 61 13.97 1.14 -0.41
C ARG A 61 15.19 0.24 -0.44
N TYR A 62 15.08 -0.96 0.12
CA TYR A 62 16.19 -1.91 0.22
C TYR A 62 16.35 -2.72 -1.05
N THR A 63 15.22 -3.08 -1.70
CA THR A 63 15.22 -3.77 -2.98
C THR A 63 14.63 -2.86 -4.05
N GLN A 64 15.48 -2.29 -4.89
CA GLN A 64 15.07 -1.37 -5.96
C GLN A 64 14.94 -2.04 -7.33
N HIS A 65 15.44 -3.27 -7.51
CA HIS A 65 15.46 -3.96 -8.79
C HIS A 65 14.71 -5.29 -8.70
N PHE A 66 13.65 -5.43 -9.49
CA PHE A 66 12.81 -6.62 -9.57
C PHE A 66 12.88 -7.18 -10.98
N LYS A 67 13.45 -8.38 -11.12
CA LYS A 67 13.67 -9.01 -12.43
C LYS A 67 13.04 -10.40 -12.44
N ALA A 68 12.06 -10.61 -13.30
CA ALA A 68 11.51 -11.94 -13.51
C ALA A 68 12.53 -12.82 -14.25
N PRO A 69 12.60 -14.13 -13.93
CA PRO A 69 13.49 -15.06 -14.59
C PRO A 69 13.16 -15.22 -16.08
N ARG A 70 14.21 -15.39 -16.89
CA ARG A 70 14.09 -15.71 -18.33
C ARG A 70 13.56 -17.13 -18.56
N GLY A 71 12.95 -17.35 -19.72
CA GLY A 71 12.63 -18.68 -20.22
C GLY A 71 13.88 -19.48 -20.57
N LYS A 72 13.83 -20.82 -20.41
CA LYS A 72 14.92 -21.71 -20.81
C LYS A 72 14.89 -21.93 -22.32
N GLY A 73 16.06 -22.17 -22.92
CA GLY A 73 16.16 -22.52 -24.33
C GLY A 73 15.54 -23.90 -24.62
N GLY A 74 15.10 -24.08 -25.87
CA GLY A 74 14.75 -25.40 -26.39
C GLY A 74 15.98 -26.30 -26.48
N ALA A 75 15.76 -27.60 -26.65
CA ALA A 75 16.82 -28.58 -26.84
C ALA A 75 16.45 -29.60 -27.93
N GLY A 76 17.41 -30.46 -28.28
CA GLY A 76 17.18 -31.59 -29.18
C GLY A 76 16.11 -32.55 -28.64
N ARG A 77 15.74 -33.55 -29.45
CA ARG A 77 14.64 -34.48 -29.13
C ARG A 77 13.28 -33.80 -28.94
N ASN A 78 13.08 -32.67 -29.60
CA ASN A 78 11.89 -31.83 -29.58
C ASN A 78 11.50 -31.39 -28.16
N GLN A 79 12.50 -31.06 -27.33
CA GLN A 79 12.28 -30.64 -25.95
C GLN A 79 12.09 -29.12 -25.88
N THR A 80 10.88 -28.69 -25.54
CA THR A 80 10.58 -27.27 -25.32
C THR A 80 11.16 -26.80 -23.99
N GLY A 81 11.78 -25.63 -23.99
CA GLY A 81 12.33 -25.01 -22.80
C GLY A 81 11.25 -24.65 -21.77
N ALA A 82 11.55 -24.81 -20.48
CA ALA A 82 10.66 -24.40 -19.41
C ALA A 82 10.48 -22.88 -19.38
N GLY A 83 9.27 -22.42 -19.05
CA GLY A 83 9.00 -21.00 -18.84
C GLY A 83 9.71 -20.43 -17.60
N GLY A 84 9.99 -19.13 -17.64
CA GLY A 84 10.33 -18.37 -16.45
C GLY A 84 9.12 -18.27 -15.53
N ARG A 85 9.34 -18.35 -14.21
CA ARG A 85 8.28 -18.08 -13.22
C ARG A 85 7.97 -16.60 -13.19
N ASP A 86 6.70 -16.24 -13.04
CA ASP A 86 6.31 -14.84 -12.88
C ASP A 86 6.82 -14.30 -11.53
N LEU A 87 7.18 -13.02 -11.50
CA LEU A 87 7.56 -12.33 -10.28
C LEU A 87 6.39 -11.47 -9.81
N VAL A 88 5.84 -11.85 -8.65
CA VAL A 88 4.75 -11.12 -7.99
C VAL A 88 5.34 -10.14 -6.98
N ILE A 89 5.16 -8.85 -7.25
CA ILE A 89 5.54 -7.74 -6.40
C ILE A 89 4.33 -7.37 -5.53
N LYS A 90 4.40 -7.70 -4.24
CA LYS A 90 3.34 -7.41 -3.28
C LYS A 90 3.43 -5.97 -2.81
N VAL A 91 2.33 -5.25 -2.87
CA VAL A 91 2.23 -3.84 -2.46
C VAL A 91 1.05 -3.64 -1.51
N PRO A 92 1.09 -2.63 -0.63
CA PRO A 92 -0.08 -2.22 0.15
C PRO A 92 -1.31 -1.95 -0.72
N VAL A 93 -2.49 -2.24 -0.18
CA VAL A 93 -3.76 -1.78 -0.78
C VAL A 93 -3.76 -0.25 -0.85
N GLY A 94 -4.22 0.31 -1.96
CA GLY A 94 -4.16 1.75 -2.26
C GLY A 94 -2.86 2.20 -2.93
N THR A 95 -1.98 1.28 -3.33
CA THR A 95 -0.77 1.61 -4.07
C THR A 95 -1.09 1.97 -5.52
N GLN A 96 -0.59 3.12 -5.97
CA GLN A 96 -0.58 3.53 -7.36
C GLN A 96 0.78 3.27 -7.97
N VAL A 97 0.78 2.68 -9.16
CA VAL A 97 1.97 2.53 -10.00
C VAL A 97 1.93 3.63 -11.05
N LEU A 98 2.93 4.48 -11.05
CA LEU A 98 3.06 5.65 -11.91
C LEU A 98 4.25 5.47 -12.85
N ALA A 99 4.15 6.04 -14.05
CA ALA A 99 5.25 6.11 -15.00
C ALA A 99 6.36 7.04 -14.47
N ASP A 100 7.58 6.77 -14.91
CA ASP A 100 8.74 7.66 -14.71
C ASP A 100 8.80 8.71 -15.84
N ASP A 101 7.69 9.42 -16.03
CA ASP A 101 7.57 10.59 -16.91
C ASP A 101 7.41 11.88 -16.09
N GLU A 102 7.44 13.04 -16.75
CA GLU A 102 7.35 14.35 -16.07
C GLU A 102 6.04 14.52 -15.30
N GLU A 103 4.93 13.98 -15.84
CA GLU A 103 3.58 14.11 -15.26
C GLU A 103 3.26 13.05 -14.20
N ARG A 104 4.13 12.03 -14.03
CA ARG A 104 3.87 10.81 -13.25
C ARG A 104 2.52 10.17 -13.59
N SER A 105 2.33 9.89 -14.86
CA SER A 105 1.10 9.31 -15.42
C SER A 105 0.73 8.02 -14.69
N LEU A 106 -0.56 7.86 -14.34
CA LEU A 106 -1.04 6.66 -13.66
C LEU A 106 -1.04 5.46 -14.61
N ILE A 107 -0.28 4.41 -14.29
CA ILE A 107 -0.28 3.15 -15.04
C ILE A 107 -1.31 2.19 -14.44
N ALA A 108 -1.34 2.06 -13.11
CA ALA A 108 -2.26 1.16 -12.40
C ALA A 108 -2.59 1.68 -11.00
N ASP A 109 -3.81 1.39 -10.52
CA ASP A 109 -4.26 1.68 -9.16
C ASP A 109 -4.75 0.37 -8.50
N LEU A 110 -4.05 -0.05 -7.45
CA LEU A 110 -4.31 -1.29 -6.69
C LEU A 110 -5.16 -0.98 -5.46
N ALA A 111 -6.43 -0.64 -5.68
CA ALA A 111 -7.33 -0.12 -4.64
C ALA A 111 -8.03 -1.20 -3.79
N LYS A 112 -8.11 -2.44 -4.28
CA LYS A 112 -8.84 -3.54 -3.59
C LYS A 112 -7.88 -4.62 -3.12
N GLU A 113 -8.19 -5.24 -1.98
CA GLU A 113 -7.47 -6.42 -1.49
C GLU A 113 -7.48 -7.55 -2.53
N GLY A 114 -6.32 -8.19 -2.72
CA GLY A 114 -6.12 -9.28 -3.67
C GLY A 114 -6.13 -8.84 -5.14
N GLN A 115 -6.26 -7.54 -5.42
CA GLN A 115 -6.22 -7.04 -6.79
C GLN A 115 -4.84 -7.29 -7.40
N THR A 116 -4.81 -7.94 -8.55
CA THR A 116 -3.58 -8.21 -9.30
C THR A 116 -3.55 -7.45 -10.62
N VAL A 117 -2.39 -6.92 -10.99
CA VAL A 117 -2.16 -6.31 -12.31
C VAL A 117 -0.88 -6.87 -12.92
N ARG A 118 -0.95 -7.41 -14.15
CA ARG A 118 0.25 -7.76 -14.91
C ARG A 118 0.76 -6.50 -15.60
N LEU A 119 1.91 -6.01 -15.15
CA LEU A 119 2.45 -4.73 -15.61
C LEU A 119 3.39 -4.90 -16.80
N LEU A 120 4.32 -5.86 -16.74
CA LEU A 120 5.22 -6.18 -17.84
C LEU A 120 5.02 -7.61 -18.30
N LYS A 121 4.97 -7.80 -19.63
CA LYS A 121 4.86 -9.12 -20.23
C LYS A 121 6.24 -9.72 -20.44
N GLY A 122 6.43 -10.98 -20.06
CA GLY A 122 7.59 -11.78 -20.38
C GLY A 122 7.67 -12.08 -21.87
N GLY A 123 8.89 -12.02 -22.40
CA GLY A 123 9.20 -12.27 -23.80
C GLY A 123 8.75 -13.66 -24.24
N ILE A 124 8.25 -13.76 -25.46
CA ILE A 124 7.80 -15.01 -26.06
C ILE A 124 9.02 -15.89 -26.37
N GLY A 125 8.91 -17.19 -26.12
CA GLY A 125 9.95 -18.15 -26.46
C GLY A 125 10.18 -18.27 -27.96
N GLY A 126 11.44 -18.43 -28.36
CA GLY A 126 11.85 -18.55 -29.76
C GLY A 126 11.52 -19.92 -30.33
N ARG A 127 11.19 -19.98 -31.63
CA ARG A 127 10.85 -21.22 -32.33
C ARG A 127 12.10 -22.04 -32.68
N GLY A 128 12.08 -23.32 -32.36
CA GLY A 128 13.10 -24.28 -32.77
C GLY A 128 12.98 -24.67 -34.24
N ASN A 129 13.99 -25.34 -34.79
CA ASN A 129 13.97 -25.71 -36.21
C ASN A 129 12.85 -26.68 -36.56
N MET A 130 12.39 -27.51 -35.61
CA MET A 130 11.26 -28.42 -35.85
C MET A 130 9.98 -27.66 -36.23
N SER A 131 9.75 -26.48 -35.65
CA SER A 131 8.61 -25.61 -35.93
C SER A 131 8.56 -25.03 -37.36
N TYR A 132 9.68 -25.07 -38.10
CA TYR A 132 9.79 -24.58 -39.48
C TYR A 132 9.65 -25.69 -40.54
N LYS A 133 9.47 -26.94 -40.11
CA LYS A 133 9.37 -28.09 -41.02
C LYS A 133 8.11 -27.98 -41.88
N SER A 134 8.26 -28.04 -43.20
CA SER A 134 7.16 -28.10 -44.15
C SER A 134 7.41 -29.16 -45.22
N SER A 135 6.44 -29.39 -46.11
CA SER A 135 6.58 -30.33 -47.23
C SER A 135 7.75 -29.97 -48.16
N THR A 136 8.04 -28.68 -48.29
CA THR A 136 9.14 -28.10 -49.08
C THR A 136 10.41 -27.85 -48.26
N ASN A 137 10.29 -27.59 -46.95
CA ASN A 137 11.41 -27.36 -46.04
C ASN A 137 11.56 -28.54 -45.06
N ARG A 138 12.19 -29.64 -45.51
CA ARG A 138 12.25 -30.90 -44.75
C ARG A 138 13.33 -30.92 -43.66
N ALA A 139 14.41 -30.14 -43.83
CA ALA A 139 15.55 -30.07 -42.91
C ALA A 139 15.91 -28.60 -42.57
N PRO A 140 14.98 -27.84 -41.97
CA PRO A 140 15.21 -26.46 -41.57
C PRO A 140 16.42 -26.32 -40.65
N ARG A 141 17.25 -25.32 -40.94
CA ARG A 141 18.34 -24.85 -40.06
C ARG A 141 18.02 -23.50 -39.40
N GLN A 142 16.82 -23.00 -39.67
CA GLN A 142 16.27 -21.77 -39.11
C GLN A 142 15.85 -22.02 -37.67
N HIS A 143 16.06 -21.03 -36.81
CA HIS A 143 15.50 -20.95 -35.46
C HIS A 143 15.26 -19.47 -35.17
N GLN A 144 14.39 -19.19 -34.21
CA GLN A 144 14.14 -17.85 -33.71
C GLN A 144 14.75 -17.72 -32.31
N PRO A 145 15.46 -16.61 -32.01
CA PRO A 145 15.77 -16.27 -30.63
C PRO A 145 14.48 -16.01 -29.86
N GLY A 146 14.52 -16.06 -28.53
CA GLY A 146 13.42 -15.57 -27.72
C GLY A 146 13.29 -14.06 -27.83
N GLU A 147 12.07 -13.57 -27.69
CA GLU A 147 11.83 -12.12 -27.65
C GLU A 147 12.42 -11.52 -26.37
N PRO A 148 12.93 -10.27 -26.43
CA PRO A 148 13.39 -9.58 -25.24
C PRO A 148 12.23 -9.39 -24.25
N GLY A 149 12.58 -9.31 -22.96
CA GLY A 149 11.65 -8.84 -21.94
C GLY A 149 11.46 -7.33 -22.05
N GLU A 150 10.41 -6.84 -21.41
CA GLU A 150 10.15 -5.42 -21.22
C GLU A 150 10.83 -4.96 -19.92
N GLU A 151 11.30 -3.72 -19.89
CA GLU A 151 11.86 -3.12 -18.68
C GLU A 151 11.48 -1.65 -18.57
N MET A 152 11.25 -1.17 -17.36
CA MET A 152 11.00 0.25 -17.11
C MET A 152 11.26 0.62 -15.65
N TRP A 153 11.44 1.92 -15.42
CA TRP A 153 11.34 2.50 -14.09
C TRP A 153 9.88 2.88 -13.81
N VAL A 154 9.43 2.62 -12.58
CA VAL A 154 8.11 3.04 -12.10
C VAL A 154 8.24 3.69 -10.73
N TRP A 155 7.32 4.61 -10.46
CA TRP A 155 7.11 5.16 -9.13
C TRP A 155 5.92 4.46 -8.48
N LEU A 156 6.16 3.87 -7.33
CA LEU A 156 5.09 3.44 -6.43
C LEU A 156 4.73 4.63 -5.55
N ARG A 157 3.44 4.94 -5.47
CA ARG A 157 2.88 5.93 -4.57
C ARG A 157 1.75 5.29 -3.79
N LEU A 158 1.92 5.19 -2.48
CA LEU A 158 0.81 4.77 -1.62
C LEU A 158 -0.14 5.96 -1.46
N LYS A 159 -1.40 5.82 -1.88
CA LYS A 159 -2.44 6.77 -1.47
C LYS A 159 -2.55 6.61 0.05
N LEU A 160 -2.16 7.65 0.80
CA LEU A 160 -2.12 7.65 2.26
C LEU A 160 -3.41 7.05 2.82
N LEU A 161 -3.25 5.95 3.56
CA LEU A 161 -4.29 5.37 4.42
C LEU A 161 -3.84 5.66 5.84
N ALA A 162 -4.41 6.68 6.48
CA ALA A 162 -4.36 6.72 7.94
C ALA A 162 -5.36 5.69 8.44
N ASP A 163 -4.97 4.79 9.34
CA ASP A 163 -5.92 3.85 9.96
C ASP A 163 -6.91 4.61 10.84
N VAL A 164 -6.45 5.69 11.48
CA VAL A 164 -7.20 6.52 12.42
C VAL A 164 -7.13 7.99 12.04
N GLY A 165 -8.27 8.66 11.97
CA GLY A 165 -8.37 10.12 11.77
C GLY A 165 -8.78 10.84 13.04
N LEU A 166 -8.04 11.88 13.43
CA LEU A 166 -8.43 12.78 14.52
C LEU A 166 -9.30 13.92 13.97
N ILE A 167 -10.52 14.03 14.48
CA ILE A 167 -11.48 15.08 14.14
C ILE A 167 -11.89 15.85 15.40
N GLY A 168 -12.45 17.05 15.24
CA GLY A 168 -12.78 17.95 16.34
C GLY A 168 -12.54 19.42 15.99
N LEU A 169 -13.13 20.30 16.79
CA LEU A 169 -13.02 21.76 16.69
C LEU A 169 -11.55 22.24 16.77
N PRO A 170 -11.24 23.50 16.36
CA PRO A 170 -9.90 24.03 16.54
C PRO A 170 -9.56 24.02 18.03
N ASN A 171 -8.30 23.71 18.35
CA ASN A 171 -7.81 23.63 19.73
C ASN A 171 -8.40 22.49 20.60
N ALA A 172 -9.17 21.56 20.04
CA ALA A 172 -9.61 20.34 20.75
C ALA A 172 -8.47 19.36 21.12
N GLY A 173 -7.21 19.78 21.04
CA GLY A 173 -6.06 18.94 21.42
C GLY A 173 -5.62 17.88 20.40
N LYS A 174 -6.13 17.87 19.16
CA LYS A 174 -5.80 16.86 18.12
C LYS A 174 -4.29 16.69 17.90
N SER A 175 -3.59 17.78 17.59
CA SER A 175 -2.13 17.77 17.41
C SER A 175 -1.39 17.35 18.68
N THR A 176 -1.90 17.72 19.87
CA THR A 176 -1.30 17.36 21.16
C THR A 176 -1.40 15.86 21.40
N LEU A 177 -2.58 15.28 21.18
CA LEU A 177 -2.81 13.85 21.27
C LEU A 177 -1.92 13.07 20.30
N LEU A 178 -1.90 13.47 19.01
CA LEU A 178 -1.06 12.83 18.00
C LEU A 178 0.42 12.82 18.38
N ASN A 179 0.91 13.93 18.91
CA ASN A 179 2.29 14.04 19.38
C ASN A 179 2.57 13.15 20.59
N ALA A 180 1.62 13.04 21.53
CA ALA A 180 1.76 12.23 22.73
C ALA A 180 1.80 10.72 22.42
N VAL A 181 1.02 10.25 21.44
CA VAL A 181 0.91 8.82 21.11
C VAL A 181 1.88 8.34 20.02
N SER A 182 2.53 9.25 19.31
CA SER A 182 3.43 8.88 18.20
C SER A 182 4.83 8.49 18.70
N ASN A 183 5.23 7.23 18.44
CA ASN A 183 6.54 6.69 18.81
C ASN A 183 7.69 7.25 17.94
N ALA A 184 7.36 7.93 16.85
CA ALA A 184 8.26 8.76 16.07
C ALA A 184 7.67 10.17 16.05
N LYS A 185 8.43 11.18 16.51
CA LYS A 185 8.04 12.61 16.47
C LYS A 185 7.20 12.89 15.22
N ALA A 186 5.95 13.32 15.42
CA ALA A 186 5.00 13.58 14.34
C ALA A 186 5.71 14.35 13.21
N LYS A 187 5.69 13.79 12.00
CA LYS A 187 6.38 14.38 10.85
C LYS A 187 5.37 15.21 10.08
N THR A 188 5.63 16.51 9.95
CA THR A 188 4.93 17.37 9.01
C THR A 188 5.41 17.04 7.61
N GLY A 189 4.55 16.46 6.78
CA GLY A 189 4.88 16.09 5.40
C GLY A 189 4.34 17.09 4.39
N ALA A 190 5.20 17.55 3.46
CA ALA A 190 4.79 18.30 2.29
C ALA A 190 4.26 17.36 1.20
N TYR A 191 2.99 16.97 1.32
CA TYR A 191 2.37 16.04 0.39
C TYR A 191 1.90 16.76 -0.88
N PRO A 192 2.18 16.25 -2.10
CA PRO A 192 1.86 16.93 -3.36
C PRO A 192 0.37 17.15 -3.66
N PHE A 193 -0.52 16.76 -2.74
CA PHE A 193 -1.97 16.77 -2.90
C PHE A 193 -2.71 17.49 -1.75
N THR A 194 -1.98 18.12 -0.83
CA THR A 194 -2.55 18.81 0.33
C THR A 194 -2.15 20.28 0.28
N THR A 195 -3.10 21.21 0.35
CA THR A 195 -2.79 22.65 0.53
C THR A 195 -2.49 23.01 1.99
N LEU A 196 -2.91 22.17 2.94
CA LEU A 196 -2.54 22.20 4.34
C LEU A 196 -1.85 20.87 4.69
N HIS A 197 -0.65 20.91 5.27
CA HIS A 197 0.12 19.70 5.61
C HIS A 197 -0.53 18.94 6.78
N PRO A 198 -1.17 17.77 6.57
CA PRO A 198 -1.67 16.97 7.68
C PRO A 198 -0.50 16.44 8.50
N LYS A 199 -0.67 16.40 9.82
CA LYS A 199 0.31 15.79 10.71
C LYS A 199 0.01 14.31 10.82
N LEU A 200 1.02 13.49 10.57
CA LEU A 200 0.94 12.03 10.68
C LEU A 200 1.81 11.55 11.82
N GLY A 201 1.30 10.56 12.56
CA GLY A 201 1.96 9.90 13.67
C GLY A 201 1.85 8.39 13.53
N VAL A 202 2.97 7.69 13.68
CA VAL A 202 2.99 6.23 13.77
C VAL A 202 2.85 5.85 15.24
N VAL A 203 1.81 5.07 15.54
CA VAL A 203 1.52 4.59 16.89
C VAL A 203 1.80 3.10 16.95
N LEU A 204 2.58 2.68 17.95
CA LEU A 204 2.81 1.27 18.28
C LEU A 204 2.29 1.04 19.68
N HIS A 205 1.25 0.22 19.80
CA HIS A 205 0.62 -0.12 21.07
C HIS A 205 0.35 -1.62 21.12
N LYS A 206 0.72 -2.28 22.23
CA LYS A 206 0.59 -3.74 22.44
C LYS A 206 1.07 -4.60 21.23
N GLY A 207 2.16 -4.20 20.58
CA GLY A 207 2.73 -4.92 19.43
C GLY A 207 2.03 -4.66 18.09
N ARG A 208 0.98 -3.83 18.07
CA ARG A 208 0.26 -3.44 16.86
C ARG A 208 0.62 -2.02 16.45
N GLU A 209 1.07 -1.89 15.21
CA GLU A 209 1.40 -0.60 14.58
C GLU A 209 0.25 -0.14 13.68
N PHE A 210 -0.13 1.12 13.81
CA PHE A 210 -1.13 1.79 12.96
C PHE A 210 -0.79 3.27 12.75
N VAL A 211 -1.35 3.86 11.69
CA VAL A 211 -1.11 5.27 11.33
C VAL A 211 -2.27 6.13 11.81
N MET A 212 -1.96 7.19 12.55
CA MET A 212 -2.91 8.21 12.97
C MET A 212 -2.62 9.53 12.24
N ALA A 213 -3.68 10.20 11.78
CA ALA A 213 -3.59 11.50 11.12
C ALA A 213 -4.39 12.54 11.89
N ASP A 214 -3.78 13.70 12.14
CA ASP A 214 -4.53 14.93 12.42
C ASP A 214 -5.14 15.38 11.09
N ILE A 215 -6.46 15.51 11.05
CA ILE A 215 -7.21 16.00 9.90
C ILE A 215 -7.41 17.51 10.13
N PRO A 216 -6.49 18.38 9.65
CA PRO A 216 -6.66 19.83 9.74
C PRO A 216 -7.80 20.30 8.83
N GLY A 217 -8.54 21.32 9.25
CA GLY A 217 -9.29 22.13 8.29
C GLY A 217 -10.60 21.54 7.75
N LEU A 218 -11.47 21.00 8.62
CA LEU A 218 -12.89 21.11 8.31
C LEU A 218 -13.32 22.61 8.36
N ILE A 219 -12.70 23.41 9.23
CA ILE A 219 -13.29 24.62 9.84
C ILE A 219 -12.69 25.96 9.34
N GLU A 220 -11.68 25.96 8.48
CA GLU A 220 -11.12 27.19 7.88
C GLU A 220 -11.01 27.05 6.36
N GLY A 221 -11.96 27.66 5.64
CA GLY A 221 -11.82 27.96 4.21
C GLY A 221 -12.24 26.87 3.20
N ALA A 222 -12.73 25.71 3.63
CA ALA A 222 -13.17 24.66 2.71
C ALA A 222 -14.48 25.00 1.95
N ALA A 223 -15.26 25.97 2.46
CA ALA A 223 -16.46 26.49 1.80
C ALA A 223 -16.18 27.45 0.61
N GLU A 224 -14.95 27.95 0.45
CA GLU A 224 -14.58 28.84 -0.66
C GLU A 224 -13.86 28.08 -1.80
N GLY A 225 -14.58 27.16 -2.44
CA GLY A 225 -14.53 26.94 -3.90
C GLY A 225 -13.21 26.62 -4.62
N ALA A 226 -12.17 26.10 -3.95
CA ALA A 226 -10.85 25.92 -4.54
C ALA A 226 -10.41 24.44 -4.73
N GLY A 227 -11.30 23.48 -4.99
CA GLY A 227 -10.92 22.10 -5.42
C GLY A 227 -9.95 21.34 -4.47
N ILE A 228 -9.85 21.80 -3.23
CA ILE A 228 -8.98 21.31 -2.15
C ILE A 228 -9.72 20.28 -1.29
N GLY A 229 -11.05 20.42 -1.16
CA GLY A 229 -11.91 19.54 -0.37
C GLY A 229 -11.89 18.08 -0.85
N ASP A 230 -12.18 17.84 -2.13
CA ASP A 230 -12.30 16.49 -2.72
C ASP A 230 -11.07 15.59 -2.52
N ARG A 231 -9.87 16.17 -2.48
CA ARG A 231 -8.61 15.41 -2.34
C ARG A 231 -8.22 15.15 -0.88
N PHE A 232 -8.65 16.02 0.02
CA PHE A 232 -8.38 15.91 1.46
C PHE A 232 -9.36 14.93 2.12
N LEU A 233 -10.64 14.96 1.72
CA LEU A 233 -11.69 14.07 2.21
C LEU A 233 -11.49 12.61 1.80
N GLY A 234 -10.87 12.36 0.65
CA GLY A 234 -10.41 11.02 0.29
C GLY A 234 -9.47 10.37 1.34
N HIS A 235 -8.87 11.16 2.24
CA HIS A 235 -8.09 10.64 3.38
C HIS A 235 -9.00 10.28 4.56
N VAL A 236 -10.03 11.10 4.85
CA VAL A 236 -11.04 10.84 5.87
C VAL A 236 -11.87 9.61 5.50
N GLU A 237 -12.35 9.51 4.25
CA GLU A 237 -13.05 8.37 3.65
C GLU A 237 -12.27 7.06 3.77
N ARG A 238 -10.95 7.13 3.84
CA ARG A 238 -10.06 5.97 3.93
C ARG A 238 -9.58 5.65 5.34
N THR A 239 -9.91 6.48 6.33
CA THR A 239 -9.73 6.11 7.74
C THR A 239 -10.70 5.02 8.13
N LYS A 240 -10.23 4.04 8.91
CA LYS A 240 -11.08 2.95 9.40
C LYS A 240 -11.85 3.40 10.64
N ILE A 241 -11.26 4.31 11.42
CA ILE A 241 -11.80 4.84 12.67
C ILE A 241 -11.63 6.36 12.69
N LEU A 242 -12.66 7.06 13.16
CA LEU A 242 -12.59 8.46 13.52
C LEU A 242 -12.51 8.59 15.05
N VAL A 243 -11.53 9.34 15.55
CA VAL A 243 -11.44 9.73 16.96
C VAL A 243 -11.89 11.18 17.04
N HIS A 244 -13.04 11.40 17.65
CA HIS A 244 -13.67 12.70 17.74
C HIS A 244 -13.34 13.35 19.07
N LEU A 245 -12.45 14.33 19.03
CA LEU A 245 -12.04 15.10 20.20
C LEU A 245 -13.02 16.24 20.43
N ILE A 246 -13.64 16.22 21.61
CA ILE A 246 -14.46 17.29 22.16
C ILE A 246 -13.69 17.88 23.33
N ASP A 247 -13.59 19.19 23.36
CA ASP A 247 -12.84 19.90 24.37
C ASP A 247 -13.66 20.09 25.65
N ALA A 248 -13.18 19.57 26.78
CA ALA A 248 -13.90 19.64 28.05
C ALA A 248 -14.06 21.07 28.59
N ASP A 249 -13.18 21.99 28.18
CA ASP A 249 -13.23 23.43 28.50
C ASP A 249 -13.90 24.25 27.36
N GLY A 250 -14.38 23.58 26.31
CA GLY A 250 -14.82 24.20 25.05
C GLY A 250 -16.23 24.77 25.04
N GLY A 251 -16.94 24.74 26.18
CA GLY A 251 -18.34 25.15 26.28
C GLY A 251 -19.31 23.98 26.09
N ASP A 252 -20.18 24.05 25.08
CA ASP A 252 -21.25 23.06 24.83
C ASP A 252 -20.72 21.87 24.00
N PRO A 253 -20.54 20.68 24.61
CA PRO A 253 -19.98 19.50 23.97
C PRO A 253 -20.95 18.90 22.93
N ALA A 254 -22.26 18.98 23.15
CA ALA A 254 -23.26 18.47 22.22
C ALA A 254 -23.27 19.31 20.93
N LYS A 255 -23.13 20.63 21.07
CA LYS A 255 -22.97 21.54 19.92
C LYS A 255 -21.65 21.29 19.19
N ALA A 256 -20.55 21.12 19.91
CA ALA A 256 -19.24 20.83 19.32
C ALA A 256 -19.29 19.54 18.47
N TYR A 257 -19.89 18.47 19.02
CA TYR A 257 -20.10 17.21 18.31
C TYR A 257 -20.92 17.39 17.03
N ARG A 258 -22.11 18.01 17.14
CA ARG A 258 -22.99 18.24 15.98
C ARG A 258 -22.32 19.07 14.90
N THR A 259 -21.59 20.12 15.29
CA THR A 259 -20.91 21.01 14.33
C THR A 259 -19.95 20.22 13.44
N VAL A 260 -19.12 19.36 14.05
CA VAL A 260 -18.15 18.54 13.31
C VAL A 260 -18.85 17.46 12.48
N ARG A 261 -19.94 16.87 12.97
CA ARG A 261 -20.73 15.87 12.23
C ARG A 261 -21.44 16.46 11.02
N ASP A 262 -22.16 17.56 11.20
CA ASP A 262 -22.86 18.28 10.13
C ASP A 262 -21.87 18.67 9.02
N GLU A 263 -20.66 19.03 9.41
CA GLU A 263 -19.58 19.37 8.50
C GLU A 263 -19.10 18.15 7.71
N ILE A 264 -18.80 17.03 8.38
CA ILE A 264 -18.43 15.78 7.72
C ILE A 264 -19.53 15.31 6.75
N GLU A 265 -20.81 15.41 7.15
CA GLU A 265 -21.96 15.06 6.31
C GLU A 265 -22.11 15.97 5.09
N ALA A 266 -21.97 17.29 5.27
CA ALA A 266 -22.04 18.25 4.18
C ALA A 266 -20.95 18.04 3.12
N TYR A 267 -19.79 17.53 3.54
CA TYR A 267 -18.66 17.26 2.66
C TYR A 267 -18.69 15.88 1.99
N ALA A 268 -19.49 14.93 2.48
CA ALA A 268 -19.50 13.56 2.00
C ALA A 268 -20.12 13.36 0.59
N ASP A 269 -20.70 14.42 -0.02
CA ASP A 269 -21.35 14.44 -1.36
C ASP A 269 -22.14 13.15 -1.72
N GLY A 270 -22.86 12.59 -0.74
CA GLY A 270 -23.70 11.41 -0.90
C GLY A 270 -23.03 10.05 -0.66
N GLU A 271 -21.75 9.98 -0.27
CA GLU A 271 -21.16 8.78 0.33
C GLU A 271 -21.52 8.68 1.82
N ASP A 272 -21.90 7.47 2.24
CA ASP A 272 -22.37 7.23 3.60
C ASP A 272 -21.20 7.13 4.59
N LEU A 273 -20.73 8.27 5.09
CA LEU A 273 -19.75 8.33 6.19
C LEU A 273 -20.37 7.97 7.55
N SER A 274 -21.69 7.76 7.63
CA SER A 274 -22.40 7.47 8.88
C SER A 274 -22.08 6.08 9.44
N ASP A 275 -21.62 5.15 8.59
CA ASP A 275 -21.23 3.78 8.95
C ASP A 275 -19.81 3.66 9.53
N LYS A 276 -19.07 4.77 9.67
CA LYS A 276 -17.72 4.72 10.24
C LYS A 276 -17.72 4.53 11.74
N ASN A 277 -16.81 3.68 12.21
CA ASN A 277 -16.55 3.52 13.63
C ASN A 277 -16.00 4.83 14.21
N GLU A 278 -16.76 5.46 15.09
CA GLU A 278 -16.41 6.70 15.76
C GLU A 278 -16.16 6.43 17.25
N ILE A 279 -15.03 6.92 17.75
CA ILE A 279 -14.68 6.91 19.17
C ILE A 279 -14.72 8.36 19.65
N VAL A 280 -15.65 8.68 20.54
CA VAL A 280 -15.79 10.04 21.10
C VAL A 280 -14.92 10.18 22.32
N VAL A 281 -14.14 11.27 22.35
CA VAL A 281 -13.15 11.55 23.39
C VAL A 281 -13.38 12.96 23.94
N LEU A 282 -13.65 13.05 25.25
CA LEU A 282 -13.50 14.28 26.01
C LEU A 282 -12.00 14.52 26.26
N SER A 283 -11.48 15.57 25.66
CA SER A 283 -10.08 15.97 25.68
C SER A 283 -9.85 17.11 26.67
N ARG A 284 -8.60 17.28 27.11
CA ARG A 284 -8.19 18.34 28.07
C ARG A 284 -8.93 18.25 29.41
N THR A 285 -9.22 17.03 29.87
CA THR A 285 -9.89 16.81 31.16
C THR A 285 -9.05 17.31 32.35
N ASP A 286 -7.74 17.47 32.19
CA ASP A 286 -6.85 18.07 33.18
C ASP A 286 -7.09 19.57 33.43
N THR A 287 -7.83 20.25 32.55
CA THR A 287 -8.09 21.70 32.67
C THR A 287 -9.40 22.04 33.37
N VAL A 288 -10.21 21.05 33.75
CA VAL A 288 -11.54 21.24 34.36
C VAL A 288 -11.72 20.34 35.58
N ASP A 289 -12.67 20.68 36.45
CA ASP A 289 -13.04 19.84 37.58
C ASP A 289 -13.96 18.69 37.16
N GLU A 290 -13.96 17.60 37.94
CA GLU A 290 -14.77 16.40 37.73
C GLU A 290 -16.27 16.70 37.47
N GLY A 291 -16.82 17.70 38.17
CA GLY A 291 -18.22 18.09 37.99
C GLY A 291 -18.54 18.61 36.58
N VAL A 292 -17.58 19.24 35.91
CA VAL A 292 -17.73 19.71 34.52
C VAL A 292 -17.69 18.53 33.55
N ILE A 293 -16.81 17.56 33.80
CA ILE A 293 -16.69 16.34 32.98
C ILE A 293 -18.01 15.55 33.03
N GLU A 294 -18.60 15.39 34.22
CA GLU A 294 -19.88 14.70 34.40
C GLU A 294 -21.05 15.40 33.69
N ILE A 295 -21.09 16.73 33.72
CA ILE A 295 -22.08 17.51 32.97
C ILE A 295 -21.90 17.29 31.47
N ALA A 296 -20.66 17.37 30.98
CA ALA A 296 -20.38 17.18 29.55
C ALA A 296 -20.74 15.78 29.06
N ARG A 297 -20.48 14.74 29.88
CA ARG A 297 -20.93 13.36 29.62
C ARG A 297 -22.46 13.27 29.56
N ALA A 298 -23.15 13.92 30.48
CA ALA A 298 -24.62 13.91 30.49
C ALA A 298 -25.21 14.58 29.25
N GLU A 299 -24.67 15.73 28.83
CA GLU A 299 -25.11 16.45 27.63
C GLU A 299 -24.84 15.63 26.34
N LEU A 300 -23.71 14.90 26.28
CA LEU A 300 -23.43 13.96 25.19
C LEU A 300 -24.37 12.74 25.21
N ALA A 301 -24.71 12.24 26.39
CA ALA A 301 -25.65 11.13 26.54
C ALA A 301 -27.08 11.51 26.10
N GLU A 302 -27.51 12.76 26.32
CA GLU A 302 -28.80 13.27 25.84
C GLU A 302 -28.93 13.23 24.31
N ILE A 303 -27.81 13.31 23.59
CA ILE A 303 -27.77 13.20 22.13
C ILE A 303 -27.43 11.78 21.63
N GLY A 304 -27.43 10.80 22.54
CA GLY A 304 -27.23 9.38 22.24
C GLY A 304 -25.78 8.89 22.27
N ILE A 305 -24.83 9.75 22.66
CA ILE A 305 -23.41 9.42 22.74
C ILE A 305 -23.07 9.03 24.19
N THR A 306 -23.04 7.73 24.46
CA THR A 306 -22.88 7.20 25.83
C THR A 306 -21.50 6.60 26.12
N ASP A 307 -20.79 6.14 25.09
CA ASP A 307 -19.42 5.62 25.20
C ASP A 307 -18.42 6.74 24.92
N VAL A 308 -18.13 7.54 25.96
CA VAL A 308 -17.19 8.67 25.90
C VAL A 308 -15.96 8.36 26.74
N LEU A 309 -14.80 8.41 26.10
CA LEU A 309 -13.50 8.28 26.78
C LEU A 309 -12.99 9.65 27.23
N GLU A 310 -12.26 9.67 28.33
CA GLU A 310 -11.60 10.87 28.84
C GLU A 310 -10.11 10.79 28.57
N VAL A 311 -9.52 11.84 28.02
CA VAL A 311 -8.11 11.89 27.68
C VAL A 311 -7.50 13.24 28.02
N SER A 312 -6.43 13.20 28.80
CA SER A 312 -5.47 14.30 28.89
C SER A 312 -4.19 13.91 28.18
N ALA A 313 -4.03 14.40 26.94
CA ALA A 313 -2.82 14.13 26.17
C ALA A 313 -1.55 14.75 26.80
N MET A 314 -1.70 15.85 27.56
CA MET A 314 -0.58 16.51 28.23
C MET A 314 -0.18 15.80 29.53
N ALA A 315 -1.16 15.35 30.32
CA ALA A 315 -0.90 14.57 31.54
C ALA A 315 -0.56 13.10 31.26
N GLY A 316 -0.90 12.59 30.06
CA GLY A 316 -0.74 11.20 29.69
C GLY A 316 -1.88 10.29 30.16
N GLU A 317 -2.94 10.87 30.72
CA GLU A 317 -4.07 10.15 31.31
C GLU A 317 -5.09 9.75 30.23
N GLY A 318 -5.66 8.55 30.36
CA GLY A 318 -6.69 8.05 29.43
C GLY A 318 -6.17 7.62 28.05
N ILE A 319 -4.89 7.83 27.75
CA ILE A 319 -4.28 7.43 26.47
C ILE A 319 -4.32 5.91 26.26
N GLU A 320 -3.93 5.12 27.26
CA GLU A 320 -3.91 3.65 27.13
C GLU A 320 -5.31 3.06 26.81
N PRO A 321 -6.39 3.41 27.55
CA PRO A 321 -7.75 3.00 27.19
C PRO A 321 -8.18 3.40 25.78
N LEU A 322 -7.82 4.60 25.32
CA LEU A 322 -8.10 5.04 23.96
C LEU A 322 -7.39 4.17 22.92
N LEU A 323 -6.08 3.91 23.11
CA LEU A 323 -5.30 3.08 22.20
C LEU A 323 -5.78 1.63 22.20
N ASP A 324 -6.22 1.11 23.35
CA ASP A 324 -6.84 -0.21 23.47
C ASP A 324 -8.12 -0.30 22.63
N LYS A 325 -9.03 0.67 22.81
CA LYS A 325 -10.28 0.74 22.04
C LYS A 325 -10.03 0.84 20.53
N ILE A 326 -9.04 1.64 20.12
CA ILE A 326 -8.64 1.76 18.71
C ILE A 326 -8.19 0.40 18.17
N ILE A 327 -7.31 -0.31 18.88
CA ILE A 327 -6.82 -1.62 18.45
C ILE A 327 -7.95 -2.65 18.37
N GLU A 328 -8.87 -2.67 19.33
CA GLU A 328 -10.03 -3.56 19.32
C GLU A 328 -10.94 -3.30 18.11
N THR A 329 -11.08 -2.04 17.73
CA THR A 329 -11.95 -1.61 16.63
C THR A 329 -11.28 -1.79 15.26
N LEU A 330 -9.95 -1.79 15.19
CA LEU A 330 -9.22 -2.01 13.93
C LEU A 330 -9.27 -3.51 13.54
N PRO A 331 -9.55 -3.86 12.27
CA PRO A 331 -9.67 -5.24 11.80
C PRO A 331 -8.37 -6.04 12.02
N GLU A 332 -8.45 -7.29 12.49
CA GLU A 332 -7.28 -8.09 12.90
C GLU A 332 -6.14 -8.10 11.87
N LYS A 333 -4.91 -7.92 12.36
CA LYS A 333 -3.69 -8.00 11.54
C LYS A 333 -3.35 -9.48 11.38
N GLN A 334 -3.40 -10.02 10.16
CA GLN A 334 -2.85 -11.36 9.90
C GLN A 334 -1.33 -11.30 10.10
N GLU A 335 -0.84 -11.88 11.19
CA GLU A 335 0.59 -12.07 11.40
C GLU A 335 1.17 -12.96 10.28
N LYS A 336 2.22 -12.48 9.61
CA LYS A 336 3.03 -13.34 8.74
C LYS A 336 4.33 -13.70 9.42
N LYS A 337 4.53 -15.01 9.59
CA LYS A 337 5.87 -15.62 9.49
C LYS A 337 6.44 -15.23 8.14
N SER A 338 7.67 -14.70 8.13
CA SER A 338 8.40 -14.41 6.90
C SER A 338 8.66 -15.70 6.13
N GLU A 339 7.84 -16.00 5.13
CA GLU A 339 8.13 -17.02 4.10
C GLU A 339 8.95 -16.40 2.97
N PHE A 340 10.01 -15.66 3.32
CA PHE A 340 11.15 -15.50 2.43
C PHE A 340 12.15 -16.55 2.87
N GLY A 341 12.26 -17.62 2.07
CA GLY A 341 13.37 -18.55 2.21
C GLY A 341 14.66 -17.78 2.00
N ASP A 342 15.45 -17.66 3.06
CA ASP A 342 16.88 -17.40 2.99
C ASP A 342 17.54 -18.61 2.30
N ASP A 343 17.53 -18.61 0.96
CA ASP A 343 18.51 -19.34 0.16
C ASP A 343 19.53 -18.32 -0.37
N HIS A 344 20.22 -17.66 0.55
CA HIS A 344 21.50 -17.02 0.28
C HIS A 344 22.48 -17.43 1.37
N ASP A 345 23.03 -18.64 1.21
CA ASP A 345 24.34 -18.97 1.76
C ASP A 345 25.38 -18.04 1.10
N GLU A 346 25.72 -16.93 1.74
CA GLU A 346 27.03 -16.29 1.57
C GLU A 346 27.67 -16.02 2.94
N PRO A 347 29.00 -16.19 3.04
CA PRO A 347 29.66 -16.44 4.30
C PRO A 347 29.85 -15.17 5.15
N ASP A 348 29.80 -15.42 6.45
CA ASP A 348 30.08 -14.54 7.58
C ASP A 348 31.29 -13.62 7.31
N TRP A 349 31.03 -12.35 7.01
CA TRP A 349 32.06 -11.32 6.94
C TRP A 349 32.20 -10.64 8.30
N SER A 350 33.36 -10.83 8.94
CA SER A 350 33.75 -10.21 10.19
C SER A 350 34.81 -9.13 9.94
N PRO A 351 34.75 -7.97 10.61
CA PRO A 351 35.72 -6.89 10.41
C PRO A 351 36.92 -7.11 11.33
N LEU A 352 37.84 -8.00 10.93
CA LEU A 352 39.23 -8.01 11.37
C LEU A 352 40.16 -8.10 10.15
#